data_AF-A0A926N6X4-F1
#
_entry.id   AF-A0A926N6X4-F1
#
_cell.length_a   1.000
_cell.length_b   1.000
_cell.length_c   1.000
_cell.angle_alpha   90.00
_cell.angle_beta   90.00
_cell.angle_gamma   90.00
#
_symmetry.space_group_name_H-M   'P 1'
#
loop_
_entity.id
_entity.type
_entity.pdbx_description
1 polymer ?
#
loop_
_entity_poly.entity_id
_entity_poly.type
_entity_poly.pdbx_seq_one_letter_code
_entity_poly.pdbx_strand_id
1 'polypeptide(L)' 'MFTYSSQPLPTKTGYRQVLERSYQRARHKMERMIEEPHRFTQEEIEALQAYLAQLEKEMYLYH' A
#
# COMPACT_ATOMS: atom_id res chain seq x y z
N MET A 1 -11.16 19.03 33.81
CA MET A 1 -9.92 18.29 33.49
C MET A 1 -10.17 17.52 32.20
N PHE A 2 -9.59 17.95 31.08
CA PHE A 2 -9.72 17.23 29.82
C PHE A 2 -8.65 16.15 29.77
N THR A 3 -9.05 14.89 29.95
CA THR A 3 -8.16 13.76 29.64
C THR A 3 -8.07 13.67 28.13
N TYR A 4 -7.02 14.26 27.55
CA TYR A 4 -6.61 13.93 26.20
C TYR A 4 -6.30 12.43 26.20
N SER A 5 -7.26 11.61 25.78
CA SER A 5 -6.98 10.24 25.36
C SER A 5 -6.03 10.36 24.18
N SER A 6 -4.72 10.31 24.47
CA SER A 6 -3.67 10.12 23.49
C SER A 6 -3.98 8.81 22.79
N GLN A 7 -4.75 8.88 21.71
CA GLN A 7 -4.83 7.81 20.73
C GLN A 7 -3.37 7.51 20.39
N PRO A 8 -2.91 6.27 20.58
CA PRO A 8 -1.53 5.95 20.24
C PRO A 8 -1.35 6.30 18.78
N LEU A 9 -0.42 7.22 18.49
CA LEU A 9 0.13 7.39 17.16
C LEU A 9 0.43 5.97 16.66
N PRO A 10 0.01 5.59 15.43
CA PRO A 10 0.26 4.26 14.93
C PRO A 10 1.74 3.98 15.15
N THR A 11 2.02 3.05 16.07
CA THR A 11 3.39 2.67 16.40
C THR A 11 4.06 2.22 15.10
N LYS A 12 5.39 2.28 15.01
CA LYS A 12 6.14 1.88 13.81
C LYS A 12 5.63 0.53 13.23
N THR A 13 5.14 -0.34 14.11
CA THR A 13 4.44 -1.61 13.85
C THR A 13 3.10 -1.49 13.12
N GLY A 14 2.24 -0.53 13.47
CA GLY A 14 0.96 -0.27 12.82
C GLY A 14 1.11 0.29 11.42
N TYR A 15 2.05 1.21 11.20
CA TYR A 15 2.34 1.75 9.86
C TYR A 15 2.84 0.66 8.92
N ARG A 16 3.78 -0.18 9.39
CA ARG A 16 4.28 -1.32 8.62
C ARG A 16 3.16 -2.31 8.23
N GLN A 17 2.25 -2.64 9.15
CA GLN A 17 1.11 -3.50 8.82
C GLN A 17 0.18 -2.90 7.76
N VAL A 18 -0.02 -1.57 7.79
CA VAL A 18 -0.81 -0.87 6.78
C VAL A 18 -0.11 -0.90 5.42
N LEU A 19 1.21 -0.70 5.38
CA LEU A 19 2.00 -0.81 4.16
C LEU A 19 1.96 -2.23 3.59
N GLU A 20 2.17 -3.27 4.41
CA GLU A 20 2.11 -4.67 3.98
C GLU A 20 0.72 -5.04 3.41
N ARG A 21 -0.36 -4.62 4.08
CA ARG A 21 -1.73 -4.84 3.55
C ARG A 21 -1.96 -4.11 2.23
N SER A 22 -1.44 -2.89 2.10
CA SER A 22 -1.59 -2.09 0.89
C SER A 22 -0.80 -2.70 -0.27
N TYR A 23 0.40 -3.21 0.01
CA TYR A 23 1.25 -3.89 -0.96
C TYR A 23 0.63 -5.20 -1.45
N GLN A 24 0.09 -6.02 -0.54
CA GLN A 24 -0.62 -7.24 -0.93
C GLN A 24 -1.84 -6.97 -1.82
N ARG A 25 -2.63 -5.94 -1.50
CA ARG A 25 -3.77 -5.54 -2.34
C ARG A 25 -3.33 -5.06 -3.71
N ALA A 26 -2.27 -4.25 -3.76
CA ALA A 26 -1.73 -3.75 -5.02
C ALA A 26 -1.17 -4.91 -5.88
N ARG A 27 -0.44 -5.86 -5.29
CA ARG A 27 0.01 -7.07 -6.01
C ARG A 27 -1.16 -7.89 -6.54
N HIS A 28 -2.19 -8.11 -5.72
CA HIS A 28 -3.36 -8.87 -6.17
C HIS A 28 -4.09 -8.17 -7.33
N LYS A 29 -4.19 -6.83 -7.30
CA LYS A 29 -4.76 -6.07 -8.41
C LYS A 29 -3.88 -6.19 -9.67
N MET A 30 -2.56 -6.27 -9.52
CA MET A 30 -1.62 -6.47 -10.61
C MET A 30 -1.76 -7.87 -11.24
N GLU A 31 -1.91 -8.92 -10.42
CA GLU A 31 -2.20 -10.28 -10.90
C GLU A 31 -3.48 -10.30 -11.74
N ARG A 32 -4.53 -9.64 -11.26
CA ARG A 32 -5.79 -9.50 -12.02
C ARG A 32 -5.64 -8.73 -13.32
N MET A 33 -4.73 -7.75 -13.40
CA MET A 33 -4.41 -7.04 -14.65
C MET A 33 -3.69 -7.93 -15.65
N ILE A 34 -2.84 -8.86 -15.17
CA ILE A 34 -2.17 -9.83 -16.04
C ILE A 34 -3.18 -10.86 -16.57
N GLU A 35 -4.14 -11.27 -15.75
CA GLU A 35 -5.22 -12.20 -16.15
C GLU A 35 -6.26 -11.55 -17.07
N GLU A 36 -6.61 -10.27 -16.84
CA GLU A 36 -7.64 -9.52 -17.58
C GLU A 36 -7.08 -8.22 -18.19
N PRO A 37 -6.09 -8.26 -19.11
CA PRO A 37 -5.39 -7.07 -19.59
C PRO A 37 -6.28 -6.10 -20.38
N HIS A 38 -7.43 -6.55 -20.87
CA HIS A 38 -8.37 -5.73 -21.66
C HIS A 38 -9.30 -4.88 -20.78
N ARG A 39 -9.28 -5.13 -19.47
CA ARG A 39 -10.14 -4.47 -18.49
C ARG A 39 -9.50 -3.21 -17.89
N PHE A 40 -8.23 -2.99 -18.18
CA PHE A 40 -7.43 -1.92 -17.61
C PHE A 40 -6.69 -1.16 -18.70
N THR A 41 -6.50 0.13 -18.50
CA THR A 41 -5.71 0.96 -19.42
C THR A 41 -4.22 0.86 -19.11
N GLN A 42 -3.37 1.19 -20.08
CA GLN A 42 -1.93 1.28 -19.90
C GLN A 42 -1.57 2.22 -18.72
N GLU A 43 -2.24 3.38 -18.63
CA GLU A 43 -2.07 4.32 -17.52
C GLU A 43 -2.41 3.72 -16.16
N GLU A 44 -3.46 2.91 -16.06
CA GLU A 44 -3.79 2.23 -14.81
C GLU A 44 -2.71 1.23 -14.40
N ILE A 45 -2.11 0.52 -15.36
CA ILE A 45 -1.01 -0.42 -15.11
C ILE A 45 0.23 0.32 -14.62
N GLU A 46 0.60 1.42 -15.28
CA GLU A 46 1.74 2.25 -14.89
C GLU A 46 1.51 2.90 -13.51
N ALA A 47 0.30 3.39 -13.24
CA ALA A 47 -0.05 3.92 -11.93
C ALA A 47 0.03 2.87 -10.82
N LEU A 48 -0.42 1.64 -11.10
CA LEU A 48 -0.35 0.54 -10.14
C LEU A 48 1.10 0.10 -9.90
N GLN A 49 1.94 0.07 -10.94
CA GLN A 49 3.37 -0.19 -10.83
C GLN A 49 4.09 0.87 -9.99
N ALA A 50 3.82 2.16 -10.26
CA ALA A 50 4.38 3.25 -9.48
C ALA A 50 3.94 3.18 -8.00
N TYR A 51 2.69 2.82 -7.75
CA TYR A 51 2.17 2.63 -6.39
C TYR A 51 2.84 1.48 -5.65
N LEU A 52 3.08 0.34 -6.32
CA LEU A 52 3.84 -0.78 -5.76
C LEU A 52 5.28 -0.39 -5.40
N ALA A 53 5.97 0.29 -6.33
CA ALA A 53 7.33 0.76 -6.11
C ALA A 53 7.43 1.74 -4.93
N GLN A 54 6.45 2.63 -4.79
CA GLN A 54 6.36 3.55 -3.67
C GLN A 54 6.15 2.80 -2.34
N LEU A 55 5.25 1.81 -2.31
CA LEU A 55 5.04 0.97 -1.13
C LEU A 55 6.26 0.17 -0.74
N GLU A 56 7.02 -0.38 -1.70
CA GLU A 56 8.29 -1.08 -1.42
C GLU A 56 9.33 -0.13 -0.82
N LYS A 57 9.45 1.08 -1.37
CA LYS A 57 10.34 2.12 -0.85
C LYS A 57 9.96 2.50 0.57
N GLU A 58 8.67 2.69 0.85
CA GLU A 58 8.19 2.97 2.20
C GLU A 58 8.39 1.79 3.14
N MET A 59 8.12 0.55 2.72
CA MET A 59 8.41 -0.63 3.54
C MET A 59 9.90 -0.74 3.88
N TYR A 60 10.80 -0.41 2.94
CA TYR A 60 12.25 -0.39 3.17
C TYR A 60 12.67 0.71 4.16
N LEU A 61 12.10 1.92 4.04
CA LEU A 61 12.35 3.04 4.96
C LEU A 61 11.87 2.76 6.39
N TYR A 62 10.85 1.91 6.55
CA TYR A 62 10.26 1.55 7.83
C TYR A 62 10.71 0.17 8.36
N HIS A 63 11.64 -0.50 7.69
CA HIS A 63 12.35 -1.70 8.18
C HIS A 63 13.37 -1.34 9.28
#